data_AF-A0A843GEI8-F1
#
_entry.id   AF-A0A843GEI8-F1
#
_cell.length_a   1.000
_cell.length_b   1.000
_cell.length_c   1.000
_cell.angle_alpha   90.00
_cell.angle_beta   90.00
_cell.angle_gamma   90.00
#
_symmetry.space_group_name_H-M   'P 1'
#
loop_
_entity.id
_entity.type
_entity.pdbx_description
1 polymer ?
#
loop_
_entity_poly.entity_id
_entity_poly.type
_entity_poly.pdbx_seq_one_letter_code
_entity_poly.pdbx_strand_id
1 'polypeptide(L)' 'MKKGDEVYFFNSKKELKRGIIIRKENGGFVIKTGNGIYRRKFSNIGKVQK' A
#
# COMPACT_ATOMS: atom_id res chain seq x y z
N MET A 1 4.19 9.79 1.75
CA MET A 1 3.35 9.01 0.81
C MET A 1 2.01 9.71 0.68
N LYS A 2 1.49 9.88 -0.54
CA LYS A 2 0.21 10.54 -0.86
C LYS A 2 -0.63 9.68 -1.81
N LYS A 3 -1.90 10.05 -2.02
CA LYS A 3 -2.75 9.41 -3.03
C LYS A 3 -2.06 9.49 -4.39
N GLY A 4 -2.01 8.37 -5.11
CA GLY A 4 -1.31 8.22 -6.38
C GLY A 4 0.14 7.72 -6.25
N ASP A 5 0.73 7.72 -5.05
CA ASP A 5 2.06 7.13 -4.87
C ASP A 5 2.01 5.61 -5.01
N GLU A 6 3.02 5.07 -5.67
CA GLU A 6 3.28 3.64 -5.72
C GLU A 6 3.98 3.18 -4.44
N VAL A 7 3.54 2.03 -3.95
CA VAL A 7 4.03 1.44 -2.72
C VAL A 7 4.17 -0.07 -2.83
N TYR A 8 5.09 -0.61 -2.05
CA TYR A 8 5.20 -2.04 -1.79
C TYR A 8 4.72 -2.35 -0.36
N PHE A 9 4.06 -3.49 -0.19
CA PHE A 9 3.67 -4.01 1.12
C PHE A 9 3.63 -5.53 1.10
N PHE A 10 3.80 -6.16 2.26
CA PHE A 10 3.63 -7.60 2.39
C PHE A 10 2.16 -7.94 2.66
N ASN A 11 1.63 -8.95 1.97
CA ASN A 11 0.31 -9.49 2.28
C ASN A 11 0.36 -10.40 3.52
N SER A 12 -0.79 -10.93 3.94
CA SER A 12 -0.85 -11.84 5.10
C SER A 12 -0.10 -13.17 4.89
N LYS A 13 0.19 -13.53 3.64
CA LYS A 13 1.02 -14.68 3.25
C LYS A 13 2.52 -14.33 3.12
N LYS A 14 2.93 -13.14 3.58
CA LYS A 14 4.30 -12.60 3.45
C LYS A 14 4.78 -12.47 1.99
N GLU A 15 3.87 -12.40 1.03
CA GLU A 15 4.22 -12.10 -0.36
C GLU A 15 4.33 -10.59 -0.55
N LEU A 16 5.38 -10.13 -1.20
CA LEU A 16 5.52 -8.74 -1.59
C LEU A 16 4.51 -8.40 -2.69
N LYS A 17 3.69 -7.37 -2.47
CA LYS A 17 2.74 -6.84 -3.45
C LYS A 17 3.04 -5.38 -3.72
N ARG A 18 2.89 -4.99 -4.99
CA ARG A 18 2.93 -3.60 -5.44
C ARG A 18 1.50 -3.07 -5.57
N GLY A 19 1.29 -1.83 -5.19
CA GLY A 19 0.02 -1.15 -5.41
C GLY A 19 0.13 0.35 -5.38
N ILE A 20 -1.00 1.01 -5.59
CA ILE A 20 -1.14 2.46 -5.63
C ILE A 20 -2.03 2.90 -4.48
N ILE A 21 -1.61 3.92 -3.73
CA ILE A 21 -2.43 4.50 -2.67
C ILE A 21 -3.63 5.22 -3.31
N ILE A 22 -4.85 4.77 -3.02
CA ILE A 22 -6.07 5.41 -3.49
C ILE A 22 -6.71 6.32 -2.43
N ARG A 23 -6.42 6.07 -1.15
CA ARG A 23 -6.95 6.85 -0.02
C ARG A 23 -6.01 6.78 1.18
N LYS A 24 -5.90 7.87 1.94
CA LYS A 24 -5.28 7.90 3.27
C LYS A 24 -6.37 7.83 4.32
N GLU A 25 -6.21 6.95 5.30
CA GLU A 25 -7.13 6.81 6.45
C GLU A 25 -6.35 7.04 7.75
N ASN A 26 -7.08 7.19 8.87
CA ASN A 26 -6.45 7.43 10.15
C ASN A 26 -5.68 6.17 10.59
N GLY A 27 -4.35 6.23 10.54
CA GLY A 27 -3.45 5.11 10.85
C GLY A 27 -3.00 4.25 9.66
N GLY A 28 -3.40 4.57 8.43
CA GLY A 28 -2.97 3.77 7.27
C GLY A 28 -3.32 4.31 5.88
N PHE A 29 -3.11 3.45 4.88
CA PHE A 29 -3.45 3.69 3.49
C PHE A 29 -4.35 2.58 2.94
N VAL A 30 -5.28 2.98 2.09
CA VAL A 30 -6.01 2.09 1.19
C VAL A 30 -5.24 2.02 -0.12
N ILE A 31 -4.84 0.82 -0.50
CA ILE A 31 -3.95 0.54 -1.62
C ILE A 31 -4.73 -0.33 -2.61
N LYS A 32 -4.82 0.11 -3.87
CA LYS A 32 -5.35 -0.70 -4.96
C LYS A 32 -4.19 -1.43 -5.65
N THR A 33 -4.33 -2.72 -5.83
CA THR A 33 -3.44 -3.55 -6.66
C THR A 33 -4.25 -4.08 -7.85
N GLY A 34 -3.58 -4.76 -8.79
CA GLY A 34 -4.28 -5.45 -9.89
C GLY A 34 -5.25 -6.54 -9.41
N ASN A 35 -5.04 -7.08 -8.21
CA ASN A 35 -5.80 -8.22 -7.67
C ASN A 35 -6.87 -7.81 -6.65
N GLY A 36 -6.98 -6.52 -6.30
CA GLY A 36 -7.97 -6.05 -5.33
C GLY A 36 -7.56 -4.81 -4.55
N ILE A 37 -8.25 -4.57 -3.43
CA ILE A 37 -8.03 -3.42 -2.55
C ILE A 37 -7.55 -3.91 -1.19
N TYR A 38 -6.51 -3.29 -0.65
CA TYR A 38 -5.86 -3.65 0.60
C TYR A 38 -5.78 -2.45 1.53
N ARG A 39 -6.06 -2.64 2.82
CA ARG A 39 -5.84 -1.63 3.86
C ARG A 39 -4.58 -2.00 4.64
N ARG A 40 -3.63 -1.06 4.74
CA ARG A 40 -2.34 -1.29 5.41
C ARG A 40 -1.99 -0.12 6.34
N LYS A 41 -1.40 -0.43 7.49
CA LYS A 41 -0.90 0.56 8.45
C LYS A 41 0.32 1.28 7.87
N PHE A 42 0.55 2.53 8.28
CA PHE A 42 1.70 3.32 7.81
C PHE A 42 3.05 2.62 7.98
N SER A 43 3.22 1.88 9.08
CA SER A 43 4.43 1.10 9.40
C SER A 43 4.68 -0.10 8.49
N ASN A 44 3.67 -0.56 7.75
CA ASN A 44 3.72 -1.81 6.99
C ASN A 44 3.77 -1.58 5.47
N ILE A 45 4.18 -0.38 5.04
CA ILE A 45 4.16 0.04 3.65
C ILE A 45 5.46 0.78 3.34
N GLY A 46 6.17 0.36 2.28
CA GLY A 46 7.36 1.02 1.78
C GLY A 46 7.06 1.86 0.53
N LYS A 47 7.64 3.05 0.43
CA LYS A 47 7.57 3.89 -0.77
C LYS A 47 8.52 3.33 -1.83
N VAL A 48 8.10 3.29 -3.10
CA VAL A 48 9.03 3.08 -4.21
C VAL A 48 9.90 4.33 -4.34
N GLN A 49 11.20 4.22 -4.02
CA GLN A 49 12.17 5.29 -4.20
C GLN A 49 12.82 5.10 -5.59
N LYS A 50 12.60 6.05 -6.50
CA LYS A 50 13.37 6.20 -7.73
C LYS A 50 14.50 7.17 -7.48
#